data_AF-A0A2H3J5P5-F1
#
_entry.id   AF-A0A2H3J5P5-F1
#
_cell.length_a   1.000
_cell.length_b   1.000
_cell.length_c   1.000
_cell.angle_alpha   90.00
_cell.angle_beta   90.00
_cell.angle_gamma   90.00
#
_symmetry.space_group_name_H-M   'P 1'
#
loop_
_entity.id
_entity.type
_entity.pdbx_description
1 polymer ?
#
loop_
_entity_poly.entity_id
_entity_poly.type
_entity_poly.pdbx_seq_one_letter_code
_entity_poly.pdbx_strand_id
1 'polypeptide(L)'
;YTRAGGRVVAGFNFPVDLPPRDFLPFFQRWGLAWARKDGDRTRTTFALNPAGVPAPLRAAALARAYSTDAVPLDGVAPAHAVYAAAGPDSGCAAAWARVGAGYIGYVGGLDAETESVRLVLEMCG
;
A
#
# COMPACT_ATOMS: atom_id res chain seq x y z
N TYR A 1 -15.15 -10.51 5.98
CA TYR A 1 -15.30 -9.05 5.93
C TYR A 1 -15.11 -8.50 4.52
N THR A 2 -13.89 -8.47 3.94
CA THR A 2 -13.66 -7.94 2.58
C THR A 2 -14.49 -8.61 1.49
N ARG A 3 -14.59 -9.96 1.52
CA ARG A 3 -15.42 -10.72 0.57
C ARG A 3 -16.89 -10.28 0.52
N ALA A 4 -17.42 -9.72 1.61
CA ALA A 4 -18.80 -9.23 1.73
C ALA A 4 -18.93 -7.70 1.52
N GLY A 5 -17.89 -7.00 1.04
CA GLY A 5 -17.92 -5.56 0.74
C GLY A 5 -17.13 -4.68 1.71
N GLY A 6 -16.64 -5.23 2.82
CA GLY A 6 -15.86 -4.47 3.81
C GLY A 6 -14.49 -4.01 3.28
N ARG A 7 -13.91 -3.00 3.94
CA ARG A 7 -12.57 -2.47 3.62
C ARG A 7 -11.61 -2.70 4.77
N VAL A 8 -10.45 -3.29 4.49
CA VAL A 8 -9.38 -3.49 5.47
C VAL A 8 -8.19 -2.65 5.07
N VAL A 9 -7.60 -1.91 6.01
CA VAL A 9 -6.37 -1.16 5.79
C VAL A 9 -5.32 -1.65 6.77
N ALA A 10 -4.23 -2.21 6.25
CA ALA A 10 -3.05 -2.58 7.02
C ALA A 10 -2.03 -1.44 6.95
N GLY A 11 -1.77 -0.77 8.06
CA GLY A 11 -0.84 0.37 8.12
C GLY A 11 -0.46 0.71 9.56
N PHE A 12 -0.01 1.93 9.80
CA PHE A 12 0.52 2.37 11.09
C PHE A 12 1.73 1.51 11.51
N ASN A 13 1.67 0.82 12.66
CA ASN A 13 2.76 -0.04 13.12
C ASN A 13 2.79 -1.42 12.45
N PHE A 14 1.73 -1.82 11.74
CA PHE A 14 1.66 -3.13 11.07
C PHE A 14 2.90 -3.46 10.21
N PRO A 15 3.44 -2.55 9.37
CA PRO A 15 4.61 -2.82 8.55
C PRO A 15 5.90 -3.10 9.35
N VAL A 16 5.97 -2.62 10.60
CA VAL A 16 7.12 -2.77 11.48
C VAL A 16 6.97 -4.01 12.37
N ASP A 17 5.76 -4.26 12.85
CA ASP A 17 5.45 -5.33 13.79
C ASP A 17 5.37 -6.71 13.12
N LEU A 18 5.04 -6.76 11.83
CA LEU A 18 5.01 -8.02 11.08
C LEU A 18 6.43 -8.45 10.68
N PRO A 19 6.90 -9.65 11.05
CA PRO A 19 8.19 -10.16 10.61
C PRO A 19 8.26 -10.24 9.07
N PRO A 20 9.42 -9.95 8.43
CA PRO A 20 9.53 -9.96 6.96
C PRO A 20 9.00 -11.23 6.30
N ARG A 21 9.33 -12.40 6.87
CA ARG A 21 8.90 -13.71 6.38
C ARG A 21 7.39 -13.94 6.41
N ASP A 22 6.66 -13.16 7.20
CA ASP A 22 5.22 -13.34 7.42
C ASP A 22 4.36 -12.43 6.51
N PHE A 23 4.96 -11.46 5.80
CA PHE A 23 4.25 -10.60 4.85
C PHE A 23 3.56 -11.40 3.75
N LEU A 24 4.32 -12.25 3.05
CA LEU A 24 3.77 -13.04 1.96
C LEU A 24 2.68 -14.02 2.44
N PRO A 25 2.92 -14.85 3.49
CA PRO A 25 1.86 -15.69 4.06
C PRO A 25 0.62 -14.93 4.51
N PHE A 26 0.79 -13.72 5.07
CA PHE A 26 -0.32 -12.87 5.46
C PHE A 26 -1.17 -12.50 4.23
N PHE A 27 -0.58 -11.85 3.21
CA PHE A 27 -1.32 -11.36 2.05
C PHE A 27 -1.83 -12.48 1.12
N GLN A 28 -1.20 -13.66 1.12
CA GLN A 28 -1.69 -14.84 0.40
C GLN A 28 -3.08 -15.29 0.86
N ARG A 29 -3.47 -15.02 2.11
CA ARG A 29 -4.84 -15.29 2.60
C ARG A 29 -5.92 -14.48 1.86
N TRP A 30 -5.51 -13.40 1.21
CA TRP A 30 -6.33 -12.56 0.32
C TRP A 30 -6.08 -12.86 -1.17
N GLY A 31 -5.25 -13.85 -1.50
CA GLY A 31 -4.90 -14.20 -2.88
C GLY A 31 -3.90 -13.24 -3.52
N LEU A 32 -3.12 -12.51 -2.72
CA LEU A 32 -2.16 -11.52 -3.17
C LEU A 32 -0.73 -12.03 -2.98
N ALA A 33 0.15 -11.71 -3.92
CA ALA A 33 1.57 -12.08 -3.90
C ALA A 33 2.46 -10.99 -3.25
N TRP A 34 1.88 -10.13 -2.43
CA TRP A 34 2.59 -9.02 -1.80
C TRP A 34 3.57 -9.54 -0.76
N ALA A 35 4.84 -9.25 -0.95
CA ALA A 35 5.91 -9.54 0.01
C ALA A 35 6.51 -8.23 0.51
N ARG A 36 7.16 -8.24 1.67
CA ARG A 36 8.01 -7.12 2.07
C ARG A 36 9.21 -7.07 1.11
N LYS A 37 9.53 -5.88 0.61
CA LYS A 37 10.74 -5.65 -0.14
C LYS A 37 11.95 -5.75 0.79
N ASP A 38 12.96 -6.49 0.35
CA ASP A 38 14.23 -6.60 1.06
C ASP A 38 15.05 -5.32 0.92
N GLY A 39 15.75 -4.95 1.99
CA GLY A 39 16.61 -3.76 2.03
C GLY A 39 16.33 -2.85 3.22
N ASP A 40 17.20 -1.85 3.34
CA ASP A 40 17.12 -0.86 4.41
C ASP A 40 15.96 0.11 4.20
N ARG A 41 15.29 0.43 5.30
CA ARG A 41 14.22 1.44 5.37
C ARG A 41 14.86 2.80 5.12
N THR A 42 14.88 3.24 3.88
CA THR A 42 15.43 4.55 3.50
C THR A 42 14.33 5.44 2.97
N ARG A 43 14.28 6.67 3.48
CA ARG A 43 13.42 7.73 2.97
C ARG A 43 13.54 7.87 1.47
N THR A 44 12.41 7.70 0.77
CA THR A 44 12.34 7.71 -0.69
C THR A 44 11.09 8.48 -1.14
N THR A 45 11.15 9.07 -2.33
CA THR A 45 9.98 9.70 -2.96
C THR A 45 9.17 8.66 -3.72
N PHE A 46 7.89 8.52 -3.36
CA PHE A 46 6.94 7.67 -4.07
C PHE A 46 5.96 8.53 -4.85
N ALA A 47 5.71 8.16 -6.10
CA ALA A 47 4.76 8.84 -6.97
C ALA A 47 3.43 8.09 -7.01
N LEU A 48 2.34 8.85 -7.14
CA LEU A 48 1.01 8.30 -7.35
C LEU A 48 0.97 7.61 -8.71
N ASN A 49 0.61 6.35 -8.72
CA ASN A 49 0.43 5.58 -9.94
C ASN A 49 -1.05 5.59 -10.34
N PRO A 50 -1.44 6.23 -11.45
CA PRO A 50 -2.84 6.33 -11.87
C PRO A 50 -3.54 4.97 -12.05
N ALA A 51 -2.80 3.92 -12.41
CA ALA A 51 -3.37 2.58 -12.58
C ALA A 51 -3.78 1.93 -11.25
N GLY A 52 -3.17 2.35 -10.14
CA GLY A 52 -3.45 1.84 -8.80
C GLY A 52 -4.48 2.63 -8.00
N VAL A 53 -5.24 3.51 -8.66
CA VAL A 53 -6.30 4.31 -8.01
C VAL A 53 -7.69 3.93 -8.57
N PRO A 54 -8.12 2.65 -8.48
CA PRO A 54 -9.46 2.29 -8.88
C PRO A 54 -10.48 2.89 -7.92
N ALA A 55 -11.71 3.13 -8.41
CA ALA A 55 -12.84 3.45 -7.54
C ALA A 55 -12.90 2.42 -6.39
N PRO A 56 -13.14 2.85 -5.14
CA PRO A 56 -13.64 4.17 -4.72
C PRO A 56 -12.56 5.23 -4.47
N LEU A 57 -11.27 4.94 -4.66
CA LEU A 57 -10.22 5.95 -4.42
C LEU A 57 -10.32 7.10 -5.43
N ARG A 58 -10.08 8.32 -4.97
CA ARG A 58 -10.14 9.54 -5.79
C ARG A 58 -8.73 10.08 -5.98
N ALA A 59 -8.19 9.96 -7.19
CA ALA A 59 -6.85 10.47 -7.50
C ALA A 59 -6.66 11.96 -7.17
N ALA A 60 -7.71 12.78 -7.37
CA ALA A 60 -7.69 14.21 -7.06
C ALA A 60 -7.58 14.53 -5.55
N ALA A 61 -7.88 13.56 -4.67
CA ALA A 61 -7.76 13.70 -3.23
C ALA A 61 -6.36 13.31 -2.70
N LEU A 62 -5.52 12.72 -3.55
CA LEU A 62 -4.22 12.16 -3.19
C LEU A 62 -3.08 13.05 -3.70
N ALA A 63 -1.99 13.13 -2.96
CA ALA A 63 -0.80 13.85 -3.39
C ALA A 63 -0.17 13.14 -4.61
N ARG A 64 0.37 13.91 -5.57
CA ARG A 64 1.01 13.35 -6.77
C ARG A 64 2.28 12.58 -6.47
N ALA A 65 3.01 12.99 -5.44
CA ALA A 65 4.16 12.30 -4.89
C ALA A 65 4.44 12.84 -3.49
N TYR A 66 5.10 12.04 -2.65
CA TYR A 66 5.61 12.48 -1.36
C TYR A 66 6.81 11.63 -0.93
N SER A 67 7.60 12.15 0.00
CA SER A 67 8.81 11.50 0.51
C SER A 67 8.58 11.00 1.93
N THR A 68 8.76 9.71 2.15
CA THR A 68 8.48 9.03 3.43
C THR A 68 9.50 7.93 3.70
N ASP A 69 9.79 7.68 4.97
CA ASP A 69 10.39 6.42 5.40
C ASP A 69 9.32 5.33 5.34
N ALA A 70 9.56 4.27 4.57
CA ALA A 70 8.56 3.23 4.36
C ALA A 70 9.15 1.83 4.46
N VAL A 71 8.27 0.86 4.74
CA VAL A 71 8.48 -0.55 4.44
C VAL A 71 7.76 -0.86 3.12
N PRO A 72 8.46 -0.82 1.97
CA PRO A 72 7.82 -1.08 0.70
C PRO A 72 7.45 -2.56 0.52
N LEU A 73 6.46 -2.81 -0.33
CA LEU A 73 6.11 -4.13 -0.83
C LEU A 73 6.78 -4.40 -2.18
N ASP A 74 7.10 -5.68 -2.42
CA ASP A 74 7.38 -6.28 -3.73
C ASP A 74 6.21 -7.18 -4.17
N GLY A 75 6.19 -7.56 -5.45
CA GLY A 75 5.15 -8.43 -6.02
C GLY A 75 3.77 -7.77 -6.15
N VAL A 76 3.72 -6.43 -6.04
CA VAL A 76 2.48 -5.65 -6.22
C VAL A 76 2.24 -5.41 -7.70
N ALA A 77 1.10 -5.88 -8.21
CA ALA A 77 0.69 -5.58 -9.59
C ALA A 77 0.51 -4.06 -9.78
N PRO A 78 0.82 -3.49 -10.96
CA PRO A 78 0.66 -2.05 -11.20
C PRO A 78 -0.77 -1.54 -10.96
N ALA A 79 -1.78 -2.37 -11.21
CA ALA A 79 -3.18 -2.01 -10.93
C ALA A 79 -3.53 -1.95 -9.43
N HIS A 80 -2.64 -2.44 -8.57
CA HIS A 80 -2.78 -2.40 -7.11
C HIS A 80 -1.88 -1.35 -6.47
N ALA A 81 -0.78 -0.95 -7.11
CA ALA A 81 0.19 -0.04 -6.52
C ALA A 81 -0.32 1.40 -6.55
N VAL A 82 -0.70 1.96 -5.40
CA VAL A 82 -1.14 3.37 -5.27
C VAL A 82 0.07 4.29 -5.34
N TYR A 83 1.08 4.02 -4.51
CA TYR A 83 2.33 4.77 -4.45
C TYR A 83 3.52 3.85 -4.71
N ALA A 84 4.29 4.16 -5.75
CA ALA A 84 5.45 3.37 -6.16
C ALA A 84 6.67 4.28 -6.39
N ALA A 85 7.86 3.76 -6.07
CA ALA A 85 9.10 4.44 -6.40
C ALA A 85 9.35 4.35 -7.92
N ALA A 86 10.19 5.23 -8.45
CA ALA A 86 10.66 5.10 -9.83
C ALA A 86 11.90 4.17 -9.88
N GLY A 87 12.05 3.40 -10.97
CA GLY A 87 13.26 2.63 -11.25
C GLY A 87 13.12 1.10 -11.17
N PRO A 88 14.19 0.38 -11.54
CA PRO A 88 14.19 -1.09 -11.68
C PRO A 88 13.97 -1.84 -10.36
N ASP A 89 14.38 -1.27 -9.24
CA ASP A 89 14.14 -1.82 -7.89
C ASP A 89 12.99 -1.08 -7.17
N SER A 90 12.00 -0.60 -7.91
CA SER A 90 10.91 0.20 -7.35
C SER A 90 10.07 -0.61 -6.35
N GLY A 91 10.03 -0.15 -5.11
CA GLY A 91 9.13 -0.65 -4.08
C GLY A 91 7.77 0.06 -4.10
N CYS A 92 6.75 -0.62 -3.60
CA CYS A 92 5.41 -0.05 -3.44
C CYS A 92 5.15 0.36 -1.98
N ALA A 93 5.11 1.66 -1.70
CA ALA A 93 4.84 2.18 -0.35
C ALA A 93 3.37 2.04 0.05
N ALA A 94 2.45 2.04 -0.90
CA ALA A 94 1.04 1.81 -0.61
C ALA A 94 0.32 1.11 -1.75
N ALA A 95 -0.54 0.16 -1.39
CA ALA A 95 -1.27 -0.68 -2.32
C ALA A 95 -2.76 -0.77 -1.98
N TRP A 96 -3.59 -1.00 -2.99
CA TRP A 96 -5.04 -1.15 -2.89
C TRP A 96 -5.53 -2.22 -3.86
N ALA A 97 -6.08 -3.31 -3.34
CA ALA A 97 -6.58 -4.42 -4.15
C ALA A 97 -8.02 -4.78 -3.81
N ARG A 98 -8.79 -5.12 -4.85
CA ARG A 98 -10.15 -5.64 -4.69
C ARG A 98 -10.10 -7.11 -4.29
N VAL A 99 -10.84 -7.48 -3.24
CA VAL A 99 -10.96 -8.85 -2.76
C VAL A 99 -12.43 -9.18 -2.53
N GLY A 100 -13.01 -9.95 -3.46
CA GLY A 100 -14.46 -10.16 -3.52
C GLY A 100 -15.20 -8.86 -3.82
N ALA A 101 -16.19 -8.51 -3.01
CA ALA A 101 -16.93 -7.25 -3.15
C ALA A 101 -16.26 -6.04 -2.47
N GLY A 102 -15.25 -6.25 -1.63
CA GLY A 102 -14.56 -5.22 -0.86
C GLY A 102 -13.10 -5.05 -1.25
N TYR A 103 -12.31 -4.46 -0.35
CA TYR A 103 -10.92 -4.08 -0.63
C TYR A 103 -9.99 -4.33 0.55
N ILE A 104 -8.72 -4.57 0.22
CA ILE A 104 -7.61 -4.54 1.16
C ILE A 104 -6.59 -3.50 0.71
N GLY A 105 -6.14 -2.69 1.67
CA GLY A 105 -5.11 -1.70 1.51
C GLY A 105 -3.90 -2.00 2.37
N TYR A 106 -2.76 -1.52 1.89
CA TYR A 106 -1.52 -1.47 2.63
C TYR A 106 -0.96 -0.04 2.58
N VAL A 107 -0.51 0.47 3.72
CA VAL A 107 0.22 1.75 3.83
C VAL A 107 1.48 1.48 4.65
N GLY A 108 2.62 1.51 3.96
CA GLY A 108 3.94 1.20 4.52
C GLY A 108 4.71 2.40 5.07
N GLY A 109 4.18 3.62 4.91
CA GLY A 109 4.76 4.84 5.48
C GLY A 109 4.81 4.76 7.00
N LEU A 110 5.97 5.06 7.56
CA LEU A 110 6.26 4.91 8.99
C LEU A 110 6.01 6.20 9.76
N ASP A 111 6.07 7.34 9.09
CA ASP A 111 5.72 8.61 9.68
C ASP A 111 4.22 8.90 9.47
N ALA A 112 3.68 9.77 10.33
CA ALA A 112 2.31 10.24 10.20
C ALA A 112 2.23 11.43 9.22
N GLU A 113 2.78 11.29 8.00
CA GLU A 113 2.66 12.37 7.03
C GLU A 113 1.20 12.60 6.63
N THR A 114 0.89 13.85 6.28
CA THR A 114 -0.47 14.25 5.92
C THR A 114 -0.97 13.45 4.72
N GLU A 115 -0.09 13.07 3.80
CA GLU A 115 -0.36 12.29 2.60
C GLU A 115 -0.71 10.83 2.94
N SER A 116 0.04 10.21 3.85
CA SER A 116 -0.23 8.87 4.38
C SER A 116 -1.58 8.83 5.11
N VAL A 117 -1.85 9.83 5.96
CA VAL A 117 -3.15 9.98 6.66
C VAL A 117 -4.28 10.18 5.67
N ARG A 118 -4.10 11.04 4.67
CA ARG A 118 -5.12 11.30 3.64
C ARG A 118 -5.44 10.03 2.86
N LEU A 119 -4.43 9.24 2.51
CA LEU A 119 -4.64 7.96 1.83
C LEU A 119 -5.46 6.99 2.68
N VAL A 120 -5.13 6.84 3.96
CA VAL A 120 -5.87 5.96 4.88
C VAL A 120 -7.33 6.40 4.98
N LEU A 121 -7.61 7.71 5.08
CA LEU A 121 -8.98 8.23 5.10
C LEU A 121 -9.74 7.90 3.81
N GLU A 122 -9.13 8.09 2.63
CA GLU A 122 -9.78 7.74 1.36
C GLU A 122 -10.00 6.21 1.22
N MET A 123 -9.11 5.37 1.77
CA MET A 123 -9.31 3.92 1.81
C MET A 123 -10.47 3.52 2.74
N CYS A 124 -10.64 4.19 3.89
CA CYS A 124 -11.73 3.94 4.82
C CYS A 124 -13.10 4.33 4.26
N GLY A 125 -13.16 5.41 3.47
CA GLY A 125 -14.40 5.90 2.82
C GLY A 125 -15.02 7.08 3.53
#